data_AF-A0A3Q2XTF2-F1
#
_entry.id   AF-A0A3Q2XTF2-F1
#
_cell.length_a   1.000
_cell.length_b   1.000
_cell.length_c   1.000
_cell.angle_alpha   90.00
_cell.angle_beta   90.00
_cell.angle_gamma   90.00
#
_symmetry.space_group_name_H-M   'P 1'
#
loop_
_entity.id
_entity.type
_entity.pdbx_description
1 polymer ?
#
loop_
_entity_poly.entity_id
_entity_poly.type
_entity_poly.pdbx_seq_one_letter_code
_entity_poly.pdbx_strand_id
1 'polypeptide(L)'
;MSKINMNVLQESNEEEEEEVGNLQLAWEMLEVAKVIYKRKEPKEDQLMAAQAHLRLGEVSVESGNYTQALEDFQECLSLQLKHLDADSRLLAETHYQLGLTFTLNQQYKEAIDELNRSVSVIKSRLELIAKAAGPEALSEERQEMEELKALLPDIQEKVEDATAMKAVLVGRFSTCGSLKIFGGDDDGVRNERHSCPTLLSNLNLCVFQRKPEESPEKEGIVKKAKQDDAQETCAVQKANGDTNGAR
;
A
#
# COMPACT_ATOMS: atom_id res chain seq x y z
N MET A 1 26.39 45.85 51.57
CA MET A 1 25.21 46.05 50.71
C MET A 1 24.94 44.75 49.99
N SER A 2 23.94 44.02 50.48
CA SER A 2 23.43 42.81 49.84
C SER A 2 22.72 43.18 48.54
N LYS A 3 23.04 42.49 47.45
CA LYS A 3 22.13 41.55 46.77
C LYS A 3 22.76 41.07 45.46
N ILE A 4 23.07 39.79 45.47
CA ILE A 4 23.16 38.90 44.33
C ILE A 4 21.87 39.04 43.51
N ASN A 5 21.99 39.26 42.20
CA ASN A 5 21.10 38.62 41.24
C ASN A 5 21.74 38.62 39.84
N MET A 6 22.59 37.62 39.61
CA MET A 6 23.05 37.21 38.28
C MET A 6 22.46 35.81 38.09
N ASN A 7 21.14 35.72 37.90
CA ASN A 7 20.45 34.47 37.60
C ASN A 7 19.00 34.73 37.17
N VAL A 8 18.81 35.40 36.03
CA VAL A 8 17.59 35.28 35.22
C VAL A 8 18.02 35.64 33.81
N LEU A 9 18.21 34.65 32.94
CA LEU A 9 18.17 34.70 31.46
C LEU A 9 18.85 33.44 30.89
N GLN A 10 18.54 32.26 31.47
CA GLN A 10 18.93 30.98 30.87
C GLN A 10 17.93 29.90 31.27
N GLU A 11 16.65 30.13 30.97
CA GLU A 11 15.57 29.13 31.07
C GLU A 11 14.54 29.37 29.95
N SER A 12 15.00 29.48 28.70
CA SER A 12 14.11 29.48 27.54
C SER A 12 14.76 28.85 26.31
N ASN A 13 15.59 27.82 26.52
CA ASN A 13 16.32 27.19 25.42
C ASN A 13 16.53 25.67 25.61
N GLU A 14 15.70 25.01 26.44
CA GLU A 14 15.80 23.56 26.72
C GLU A 14 14.48 22.79 26.56
N GLU A 15 13.41 23.41 26.02
CA GLU A 15 12.14 22.73 25.69
C GLU A 15 11.76 22.86 24.20
N GLU A 16 12.72 23.21 23.35
CA GLU A 16 12.61 23.08 21.88
C GLU A 16 13.48 21.89 21.39
N GLU A 17 13.55 20.79 22.15
CA GLU A 17 13.92 19.46 21.63
C GLU A 17 12.68 18.86 20.92
N GLU A 18 12.17 19.59 19.92
CA GLU A 18 10.78 19.53 19.43
C GLU A 18 10.45 18.24 18.67
N GLU A 19 9.49 17.50 19.24
CA GLU A 19 8.44 16.71 18.60
C GLU A 19 8.78 16.07 17.23
N VAL A 20 9.00 14.75 17.23
CA VAL A 20 9.09 13.96 15.98
C VAL A 20 7.88 14.29 15.11
N GLY A 21 8.13 14.93 13.97
CA GLY A 21 7.07 15.33 13.06
C GLY A 21 6.18 14.14 12.68
N ASN A 22 4.88 14.36 12.56
CA ASN A 22 3.90 13.28 12.29
C ASN A 22 4.28 12.36 11.13
N LEU A 23 4.92 12.90 10.08
CA LEU A 23 5.41 12.13 8.93
C LEU A 23 6.59 11.22 9.28
N GLN A 24 7.52 11.70 10.11
CA GLN A 24 8.66 10.91 10.58
C GLN A 24 8.17 9.76 11.48
N LEU A 25 7.24 10.03 12.39
CA LEU A 25 6.64 8.98 13.22
C LEU A 25 5.88 7.95 12.38
N ALA A 26 5.13 8.40 11.37
CA ALA A 26 4.44 7.50 10.45
C ALA A 26 5.43 6.61 9.70
N TRP A 27 6.53 7.18 9.20
CA TRP A 27 7.58 6.43 8.52
C TRP A 27 8.19 5.36 9.44
N GLU A 28 8.55 5.71 10.67
CA GLU A 28 9.13 4.77 11.65
C GLU A 28 8.17 3.62 11.96
N MET A 29 6.90 3.91 12.18
CA MET A 29 5.89 2.88 12.45
C MET A 29 5.67 1.95 11.26
N LEU A 30 5.67 2.49 10.03
CA LEU A 30 5.55 1.72 8.80
C LEU A 30 6.80 0.86 8.54
N GLU A 31 7.98 1.37 8.86
CA GLU A 31 9.25 0.64 8.74
C GLU A 31 9.27 -0.58 9.67
N VAL A 32 8.84 -0.40 10.93
CA VAL A 32 8.69 -1.50 11.88
C VAL A 32 7.67 -2.53 11.38
N ALA A 33 6.50 -2.08 10.90
CA ALA A 33 5.47 -2.97 10.35
C ALA A 33 6.01 -3.79 9.18
N LYS A 34 6.68 -3.14 8.22
CA LYS A 34 7.34 -3.79 7.07
C LYS A 34 8.29 -4.91 7.52
N VAL A 35 9.17 -4.62 8.48
CA VAL A 35 10.16 -5.59 8.97
C VAL A 35 9.48 -6.79 9.65
N ILE A 36 8.41 -6.57 10.41
CA ILE A 36 7.66 -7.64 11.08
C ILE A 36 6.99 -8.55 10.04
N TYR A 37 6.28 -7.97 9.07
CA TYR A 37 5.55 -8.74 8.07
C TYR A 37 6.47 -9.48 7.09
N LYS A 38 7.59 -8.86 6.68
CA LYS A 38 8.57 -9.47 5.77
C LYS A 38 9.23 -10.73 6.37
N ARG A 39 9.32 -10.84 7.70
CA ARG A 39 9.86 -12.02 8.40
C ARG A 39 8.92 -13.22 8.39
N LYS A 40 7.63 -13.03 8.09
CA LYS A 40 6.64 -14.08 8.08
C LYS A 40 6.42 -14.60 6.67
N GLU A 41 6.24 -15.90 6.51
CA GLU A 41 6.08 -16.53 5.19
C GLU A 41 4.65 -16.54 4.58
N PRO A 42 3.54 -16.46 5.33
CA PRO A 42 2.24 -16.65 4.71
C PRO A 42 1.91 -15.49 3.76
N LYS A 43 1.19 -15.83 2.69
CA LYS A 43 0.80 -14.90 1.62
C LYS A 43 0.18 -13.61 2.14
N GLU A 44 -0.68 -13.70 3.16
CA GLU A 44 -1.37 -12.55 3.73
C GLU A 44 -0.40 -11.59 4.41
N ASP A 45 0.55 -12.09 5.20
CA ASP A 45 1.59 -11.25 5.80
C ASP A 45 2.51 -10.62 4.73
N GLN A 46 2.83 -11.34 3.65
CA GLN A 46 3.60 -10.77 2.53
C GLN A 46 2.83 -9.65 1.80
N LEU A 47 1.51 -9.77 1.66
CA LEU A 47 0.67 -8.69 1.13
C LEU A 47 0.58 -7.50 2.10
N MET A 48 0.57 -7.75 3.42
CA MET A 48 0.67 -6.69 4.42
C MET A 48 2.03 -5.97 4.36
N ALA A 49 3.12 -6.70 4.09
CA ALA A 49 4.43 -6.08 3.83
C ALA A 49 4.39 -5.21 2.56
N ALA A 50 3.72 -5.65 1.50
CA ALA A 50 3.53 -4.85 0.28
C ALA A 50 2.76 -3.55 0.58
N GLN A 51 1.68 -3.66 1.37
CA GLN A 51 0.90 -2.48 1.76
C GLN A 51 1.71 -1.50 2.62
N ALA A 52 2.57 -2.00 3.51
CA ALA A 52 3.47 -1.15 4.28
C ALA A 52 4.43 -0.38 3.35
N HIS A 53 4.99 -1.05 2.34
CA HIS A 53 5.81 -0.41 1.31
C HIS A 53 5.03 0.66 0.51
N LEU A 54 3.77 0.39 0.13
CA LEU A 54 2.93 1.39 -0.54
C LEU A 54 2.79 2.66 0.30
N ARG A 55 2.51 2.51 1.61
CA ARG A 55 2.38 3.65 2.53
C ARG A 55 3.71 4.37 2.76
N LEU A 56 4.83 3.64 2.86
CA LEU A 56 6.17 4.25 2.94
C LEU A 56 6.48 5.10 1.70
N GLY A 57 6.09 4.61 0.52
CA GLY A 57 6.20 5.36 -0.72
C GLY A 57 5.40 6.66 -0.68
N GLU A 58 4.13 6.62 -0.26
CA GLU A 58 3.28 7.82 -0.13
C GLU A 58 3.87 8.85 0.87
N VAL A 59 4.34 8.40 2.03
CA VAL A 59 5.01 9.28 3.02
C VAL A 59 6.28 9.89 2.44
N SER A 60 7.03 9.11 1.65
CA SER A 60 8.26 9.58 0.99
C SER A 60 7.97 10.61 -0.10
N VAL A 61 6.88 10.45 -0.87
CA VAL A 61 6.42 11.46 -1.85
C VAL A 61 6.06 12.77 -1.14
N GLU A 62 5.29 12.70 -0.06
CA GLU A 62 4.90 13.88 0.72
C GLU A 62 6.12 14.59 1.34
N SER A 63 7.14 13.82 1.70
CA SER A 63 8.43 14.34 2.19
C SER A 63 9.33 14.90 1.09
N GLY A 64 8.96 14.78 -0.19
CA GLY A 64 9.76 15.18 -1.35
C GLY A 64 10.90 14.23 -1.71
N ASN A 65 10.99 13.07 -1.06
CA ASN A 65 12.02 12.05 -1.29
C ASN A 65 11.58 11.06 -2.38
N TYR A 66 11.50 11.52 -3.62
CA TYR A 66 10.94 10.73 -4.73
C TYR A 66 11.74 9.47 -5.07
N THR A 67 13.07 9.49 -4.91
CA THR A 67 13.90 8.30 -5.17
C THR A 67 13.59 7.16 -4.22
N GLN A 68 13.45 7.46 -2.92
CA GLN A 68 13.06 6.49 -1.91
C GLN A 68 11.64 5.98 -2.16
N ALA A 69 10.72 6.89 -2.52
CA ALA A 69 9.35 6.52 -2.86
C ALA A 69 9.29 5.51 -4.02
N LEU A 70 10.08 5.73 -5.08
CA LEU A 70 10.16 4.81 -6.22
C LEU A 70 10.68 3.43 -5.81
N GLU A 71 11.69 3.35 -4.95
CA GLU A 71 12.21 2.08 -4.43
C GLU A 71 11.14 1.34 -3.63
N ASP A 72 10.45 2.03 -2.71
CA ASP A 72 9.38 1.44 -1.91
C ASP A 72 8.20 0.96 -2.75
N PHE A 73 7.78 1.75 -3.74
CA PHE A 73 6.71 1.33 -4.66
C PHE A 73 7.14 0.15 -5.55
N GLN A 74 8.40 0.07 -5.98
CA GLN A 74 8.91 -1.08 -6.74
C GLN A 74 8.94 -2.36 -5.89
N GLU A 75 9.34 -2.25 -4.62
CA GLU A 75 9.31 -3.38 -3.69
C GLU A 75 7.86 -3.84 -3.42
N CYS A 76 6.93 -2.91 -3.24
CA CYS A 76 5.49 -3.19 -3.17
C CYS A 76 5.02 -3.98 -4.40
N LEU A 77 5.34 -3.50 -5.61
CA LEU A 77 4.96 -4.15 -6.86
C LEU A 77 5.55 -5.57 -6.96
N SER A 78 6.80 -5.76 -6.52
CA SER A 78 7.46 -7.06 -6.53
C SER A 78 6.74 -8.10 -5.66
N LEU A 79 6.20 -7.68 -4.51
CA LEU A 79 5.45 -8.53 -3.59
C LEU A 79 4.05 -8.82 -4.13
N GLN A 80 3.39 -7.80 -4.69
CA GLN A 80 2.09 -7.95 -5.31
C GLN A 80 2.14 -8.93 -6.50
N LEU A 81 3.12 -8.81 -7.39
CA LEU A 81 3.26 -9.72 -8.54
C LEU A 81 3.54 -11.19 -8.16
N LYS A 82 4.09 -11.44 -6.96
CA LYS A 82 4.31 -12.82 -6.46
C LYS A 82 3.03 -13.49 -5.96
N HIS A 83 2.04 -12.70 -5.57
CA HIS A 83 0.91 -13.19 -4.78
C HIS A 83 -0.46 -12.85 -5.36
N LEU A 84 -0.56 -11.84 -6.22
CA LEU A 84 -1.80 -11.38 -6.82
C LEU A 84 -1.89 -11.78 -8.28
N ASP A 85 -3.12 -11.88 -8.76
CA ASP A 85 -3.42 -12.07 -10.18
C ASP A 85 -3.10 -10.79 -10.96
N ALA A 86 -2.79 -10.95 -12.26
CA ALA A 86 -2.33 -9.85 -13.12
C ALA A 86 -3.37 -8.74 -13.35
N ASP A 87 -4.65 -9.02 -13.11
CA ASP A 87 -5.77 -8.08 -13.20
C ASP A 87 -6.11 -7.40 -11.87
N SER A 88 -5.33 -7.65 -10.81
CA SER A 88 -5.62 -7.12 -9.49
C SER A 88 -5.63 -5.58 -9.47
N ARG A 89 -6.68 -5.01 -8.88
CA ARG A 89 -6.81 -3.56 -8.63
C ARG A 89 -5.61 -2.99 -7.84
N LEU A 90 -5.01 -3.80 -6.97
CA LEU A 90 -3.81 -3.42 -6.21
C LEU A 90 -2.58 -3.19 -7.11
N LEU A 91 -2.43 -3.97 -8.18
CA LEU A 91 -1.37 -3.76 -9.16
C LEU A 91 -1.60 -2.46 -9.93
N ALA A 92 -2.85 -2.18 -10.32
CA ALA A 92 -3.20 -0.94 -11.00
C ALA A 92 -2.89 0.30 -10.13
N GLU A 93 -3.17 0.21 -8.83
CA GLU A 93 -2.83 1.25 -7.84
C GLU A 93 -1.33 1.52 -7.76
N THR A 94 -0.52 0.47 -7.58
CA THR A 94 0.93 0.64 -7.47
C THR A 94 1.54 1.21 -8.75
N HIS A 95 1.09 0.75 -9.92
CA HIS A 95 1.51 1.33 -11.21
C HIS A 95 1.12 2.81 -11.35
N TYR A 96 -0.07 3.19 -10.88
CA TYR A 96 -0.51 4.58 -10.88
C TYR A 96 0.37 5.45 -9.97
N GLN A 97 0.64 5.00 -8.74
CA GLN A 97 1.51 5.71 -7.80
C GLN A 97 2.95 5.85 -8.31
N LEU A 98 3.50 4.82 -8.95
CA LEU A 98 4.78 4.89 -9.65
C LEU A 98 4.75 5.95 -10.76
N GLY A 99 3.72 5.95 -11.60
CA GLY A 99 3.54 6.91 -12.68
C GLY A 99 3.51 8.37 -12.20
N LEU A 100 2.77 8.64 -11.12
CA LEU A 100 2.72 9.95 -10.49
C LEU A 100 4.09 10.34 -9.92
N THR A 101 4.75 9.43 -9.21
CA THR A 101 6.05 9.68 -8.58
C THR A 101 7.13 9.94 -9.62
N PHE A 102 7.15 9.19 -10.72
CA PHE A 102 8.03 9.45 -11.85
C PHE A 102 7.76 10.82 -12.50
N THR A 103 6.50 11.24 -12.59
CA THR A 103 6.14 12.58 -13.08
C THR A 103 6.70 13.68 -12.18
N LEU A 104 6.57 13.51 -10.86
CA LEU A 104 7.15 14.42 -9.87
C LEU A 104 8.68 14.44 -9.92
N ASN A 105 9.30 13.29 -10.16
CA ASN A 105 10.75 13.14 -10.34
C ASN A 105 11.24 13.55 -11.75
N GLN A 106 10.37 14.14 -12.59
CA GLN A 106 10.67 14.59 -13.96
C GLN A 106 11.13 13.47 -14.93
N GLN A 107 10.84 12.21 -14.59
CA GLN A 107 11.12 11.02 -15.41
C GLN A 107 9.89 10.66 -16.25
N TYR A 108 9.58 11.53 -17.21
CA TYR A 108 8.31 11.45 -17.94
C TYR A 108 8.17 10.23 -18.85
N LYS A 109 9.27 9.61 -19.30
CA LYS A 109 9.18 8.41 -20.14
C LYS A 109 8.66 7.23 -19.31
N GLU A 110 9.31 7.01 -18.18
CA GLU A 110 8.98 6.00 -17.19
C GLU A 110 7.58 6.23 -16.62
N ALA A 111 7.22 7.49 -16.35
CA ALA A 111 5.87 7.85 -15.90
C ALA A 111 4.78 7.38 -16.88
N ILE A 112 4.94 7.67 -18.17
CA ILE A 112 3.99 7.29 -19.21
C ILE A 112 3.88 5.75 -19.30
N ASP A 113 5.00 5.04 -19.21
CA ASP A 113 5.00 3.59 -19.28
C ASP A 113 4.24 2.97 -18.09
N GLU A 114 4.46 3.44 -16.87
CA GLU A 114 3.76 2.93 -15.68
C GLU A 114 2.27 3.31 -15.66
N LEU A 115 1.91 4.53 -16.04
CA LEU A 115 0.49 4.94 -16.16
C LEU A 115 -0.26 4.08 -17.21
N ASN A 116 0.38 3.79 -18.34
CA ASN A 116 -0.21 2.90 -19.35
C ASN A 116 -0.36 1.46 -18.84
N ARG A 117 0.56 0.96 -18.01
CA ARG A 117 0.41 -0.35 -17.35
C ARG A 117 -0.78 -0.35 -16.40
N SER A 118 -0.95 0.70 -15.60
CA SER A 118 -2.13 0.88 -14.75
C SER A 118 -3.44 0.78 -15.55
N VAL A 119 -3.53 1.52 -16.66
CA VAL A 119 -4.69 1.46 -17.58
C VAL A 119 -4.91 0.06 -18.14
N SER A 120 -3.84 -0.65 -18.50
CA SER A 120 -3.92 -2.02 -19.02
C SER A 120 -4.47 -3.00 -17.99
N VAL A 121 -4.04 -2.89 -16.73
CA VAL A 121 -4.55 -3.73 -15.63
C VAL A 121 -6.05 -3.44 -15.40
N ILE A 122 -6.45 -2.16 -15.34
CA ILE A 122 -7.85 -1.76 -15.16
C ILE A 122 -8.73 -2.30 -16.29
N LYS A 123 -8.28 -2.18 -17.55
CA LYS A 123 -9.01 -2.73 -18.70
C LYS A 123 -9.14 -4.25 -18.62
N SER A 124 -8.08 -4.95 -18.24
CA SER A 124 -8.09 -6.40 -18.06
C SER A 124 -9.09 -6.83 -16.98
N ARG A 125 -9.14 -6.08 -15.86
CA ARG A 125 -10.11 -6.30 -14.79
C ARG A 125 -11.55 -6.08 -15.25
N LEU A 126 -11.80 -4.98 -15.98
CA LEU A 126 -13.12 -4.69 -16.55
C LEU A 126 -13.59 -5.78 -17.51
N GLU A 127 -12.69 -6.32 -18.34
CA GLU A 127 -13.01 -7.43 -19.24
C GLU A 127 -13.36 -8.72 -18.49
N LEU A 128 -12.67 -9.01 -17.39
CA LEU A 128 -12.96 -10.17 -16.55
C LEU A 128 -14.31 -10.02 -15.85
N ILE A 129 -14.59 -8.85 -15.27
CA ILE A 129 -15.90 -8.56 -14.68
C ILE A 129 -16.99 -8.65 -15.76
N ALA A 130 -16.78 -8.10 -16.96
CA ALA A 130 -17.75 -8.17 -18.04
C ALA A 130 -18.03 -9.61 -18.53
N LYS A 131 -17.03 -10.50 -18.49
CA LYS A 131 -17.19 -11.92 -18.81
C LYS A 131 -17.89 -12.71 -17.71
N ALA A 132 -17.63 -12.35 -16.44
CA ALA A 132 -18.25 -12.98 -15.27
C ALA A 132 -19.69 -12.49 -15.03
N ALA A 133 -19.98 -11.23 -15.40
CA ALA A 133 -21.27 -10.59 -15.31
C ALA A 133 -22.29 -11.21 -16.27
N GLY A 134 -22.84 -12.36 -15.89
CA GLY A 134 -24.13 -12.84 -16.38
C GLY A 134 -25.29 -11.94 -15.90
N PRO A 135 -26.55 -12.32 -16.15
CA PRO A 135 -27.72 -11.55 -15.68
C PRO A 135 -27.78 -11.34 -14.15
N GLU A 136 -26.98 -12.09 -13.38
CA GLU A 136 -26.88 -12.03 -11.91
C GLU A 136 -25.61 -11.34 -11.40
N ALA A 137 -24.96 -10.47 -12.19
CA ALA A 137 -23.81 -9.69 -11.73
C ALA A 137 -24.11 -8.98 -10.40
N LEU A 138 -23.27 -9.24 -9.39
CA LEU A 138 -23.45 -8.75 -8.02
C LEU A 138 -23.47 -7.22 -8.01
N SER A 139 -24.21 -6.63 -7.06
CA SER A 139 -24.24 -5.16 -6.89
C SER A 139 -22.83 -4.57 -6.72
N GLU A 140 -21.94 -5.32 -6.06
CA GLU A 140 -20.54 -4.94 -5.82
C GLU A 140 -19.71 -4.94 -7.11
N GLU A 141 -19.89 -5.92 -8.00
CA GLU A 141 -19.18 -6.00 -9.29
C GLU A 141 -19.60 -4.87 -10.23
N ARG A 142 -20.89 -4.45 -10.18
CA ARG A 142 -21.37 -3.30 -10.95
C ARG A 142 -20.78 -2.00 -10.44
N GLN A 143 -20.71 -1.82 -9.11
CA GLN A 143 -20.06 -0.67 -8.49
C GLN A 143 -18.57 -0.62 -8.83
N GLU A 144 -17.86 -1.75 -8.70
CA GLU A 144 -16.44 -1.86 -9.08
C GLU A 144 -16.25 -1.47 -10.56
N MET A 145 -17.11 -1.95 -11.45
CA MET A 145 -17.04 -1.61 -12.87
C MET A 145 -17.25 -0.11 -13.14
N GLU A 146 -18.17 0.54 -12.43
CA GLU A 146 -18.42 1.98 -12.55
C GLU A 146 -17.25 2.81 -12.04
N GLU A 147 -16.69 2.46 -10.87
CA GLU A 147 -15.49 3.10 -10.31
C GLU A 147 -14.30 2.99 -11.27
N LEU A 148 -14.01 1.78 -11.76
CA LEU A 148 -12.88 1.55 -12.67
C LEU A 148 -13.05 2.29 -14.00
N LYS A 149 -14.29 2.41 -14.52
CA LYS A 149 -14.57 3.20 -15.72
C LYS A 149 -14.40 4.70 -15.49
N ALA A 150 -14.74 5.20 -14.30
CA ALA A 150 -14.55 6.59 -13.93
C ALA A 150 -13.07 6.96 -13.77
N LEU A 151 -12.21 6.02 -13.34
CA LEU A 151 -10.77 6.25 -13.17
C LEU A 151 -9.98 6.31 -14.48
N LEU A 152 -10.44 5.62 -15.54
CA LEU A 152 -9.74 5.59 -16.83
C LEU A 152 -9.49 6.97 -17.46
N PRO A 153 -10.46 7.90 -17.56
CA PRO A 153 -10.21 9.24 -18.08
C PRO A 153 -9.22 10.02 -17.21
N ASP A 154 -9.29 9.90 -15.89
CA ASP A 154 -8.39 10.60 -14.97
C ASP A 154 -6.93 10.15 -15.18
N ILE A 155 -6.68 8.84 -15.32
CA ILE A 155 -5.34 8.33 -15.60
C ILE A 155 -4.87 8.75 -17.00
N GLN A 156 -5.78 8.78 -17.98
CA GLN A 156 -5.47 9.22 -19.34
C GLN A 156 -5.07 10.70 -19.39
N GLU A 157 -5.74 11.57 -18.62
CA GLU A 157 -5.36 12.97 -18.45
C GLU A 157 -3.93 13.08 -17.89
N LYS A 158 -3.58 12.27 -16.88
CA LYS A 158 -2.20 12.24 -16.34
C LYS A 158 -1.17 11.78 -17.36
N VAL A 159 -1.52 10.85 -18.26
CA VAL A 159 -0.64 10.46 -19.37
C VAL A 159 -0.45 11.63 -20.33
N GLU A 160 -1.51 12.34 -20.68
CA GLU A 160 -1.46 13.50 -21.57
C GLU A 160 -0.60 14.62 -20.97
N ASP A 161 -0.79 14.94 -19.70
CA ASP A 161 0.04 15.90 -18.95
C ASP A 161 1.53 15.50 -19.01
N ALA A 162 1.84 14.23 -18.68
CA ALA A 162 3.22 13.74 -18.72
C ALA A 162 3.82 13.77 -20.14
N THR A 163 3.02 13.49 -21.17
CA THR A 163 3.46 13.59 -22.57
C THR A 163 3.73 15.03 -23.00
N ALA A 164 2.90 15.98 -22.57
CA ALA A 164 3.08 17.39 -22.86
C ALA A 164 4.36 17.91 -22.19
N MET A 165 4.58 17.60 -20.91
CA MET A 165 5.78 17.98 -20.17
C MET A 165 7.05 17.39 -20.80
N LYS A 166 7.00 16.11 -21.20
CA LYS A 166 8.07 15.46 -21.96
C LYS A 166 8.38 16.20 -23.27
N ALA A 167 7.36 16.60 -24.03
CA ALA A 167 7.53 17.31 -25.30
C ALA A 167 8.15 18.70 -25.10
N VAL A 168 7.74 19.44 -24.06
CA VAL A 168 8.32 20.74 -23.72
C VAL A 168 9.82 20.63 -23.41
N LEU A 169 10.23 19.60 -22.65
CA LEU A 169 11.64 19.38 -22.33
C LEU A 169 12.49 19.03 -23.55
N VAL A 170 11.98 18.16 -24.43
CA VAL A 170 12.66 17.82 -25.69
C VAL A 170 12.74 19.05 -26.61
N GLY A 171 11.69 19.87 -26.66
CA GLY A 171 11.65 21.10 -27.44
C GLY A 171 12.67 22.16 -26.99
N ARG A 172 12.90 22.32 -25.67
CA ARG A 172 13.91 23.24 -25.12
C ARG A 172 15.34 22.83 -25.47
N PHE A 173 15.62 21.54 -25.64
CA PHE A 173 16.96 21.06 -26.00
C PHE A 173 17.30 21.31 -27.48
N SER A 174 16.30 21.33 -28.36
CA SER A 174 16.50 21.49 -29.80
C SER A 174 16.80 22.93 -30.23
N THR A 175 16.40 23.94 -29.43
CA THR A 175 16.61 25.36 -29.77
C THR A 175 17.94 25.94 -29.27
N CYS A 176 18.75 25.18 -28.52
CA CYS A 176 20.10 25.59 -28.07
C CYS A 176 21.19 25.18 -29.08
N GLY A 177 20.97 25.42 -30.36
CA GLY A 177 21.94 25.23 -31.45
C GLY A 177 22.57 26.54 -31.96
N SER A 178 22.30 27.68 -31.32
CA SER A 178 22.93 28.96 -31.68
C SER A 178 23.07 29.86 -30.46
N LEU A 179 24.19 29.68 -29.76
CA LEU A 179 24.67 30.60 -28.73
C LEU A 179 25.05 31.94 -29.40
N LYS A 180 24.15 32.91 -29.35
CA LYS A 180 24.51 34.33 -29.36
C LYS A 180 24.43 34.83 -27.92
N ILE A 181 25.57 35.23 -27.39
CA ILE A 181 25.72 35.91 -26.10
C ILE A 181 24.94 37.22 -26.16
N PHE A 182 23.87 37.34 -25.37
CA PHE A 182 23.35 38.62 -24.87
C PHE A 182 22.85 38.37 -23.45
N GLY A 183 23.37 39.17 -22.51
CA GLY A 183 23.06 39.06 -21.09
C GLY A 183 21.74 39.72 -20.71
N GLY A 184 21.31 39.47 -19.48
CA GLY A 184 20.22 40.18 -18.84
C GLY A 184 19.28 39.27 -18.05
N ASP A 185 19.41 39.39 -16.73
CA ASP A 185 18.40 39.25 -15.69
C ASP A 185 17.98 37.86 -15.17
N ASP A 186 18.31 37.72 -13.88
CA ASP A 186 17.88 36.76 -12.87
C ASP A 186 16.37 36.94 -12.63
N ASP A 187 15.60 35.86 -12.81
CA ASP A 187 14.21 35.82 -12.37
C ASP A 187 13.96 34.52 -11.60
N GLY A 188 13.62 34.71 -10.33
CA GLY A 188 13.44 33.67 -9.33
C GLY A 188 12.36 32.66 -9.69
N VAL A 189 12.75 31.39 -9.64
CA VAL A 189 11.81 30.26 -9.66
C VAL A 189 11.02 30.26 -8.36
N ARG A 190 9.78 30.73 -8.43
CA ARG A 190 8.75 30.49 -7.41
C ARG A 190 8.41 29.00 -7.42
N ASN A 191 8.70 28.35 -6.30
CA ASN A 191 8.26 27.00 -5.98
C ASN A 191 6.74 27.01 -5.75
N GLU A 192 5.96 26.73 -6.80
CA GLU A 192 4.54 26.39 -6.64
C GLU A 192 4.46 25.02 -5.96
N ARG A 193 4.03 25.02 -4.70
CA ARG A 193 3.62 23.81 -4.00
C ARG A 193 2.46 23.22 -4.80
N HIS A 194 2.75 22.21 -5.61
CA HIS A 194 1.72 21.42 -6.24
C HIS A 194 0.91 20.74 -5.13
N SER A 195 -0.32 21.21 -4.95
CA SER A 195 -1.28 20.57 -4.06
C SER A 195 -1.46 19.13 -4.53
N CYS A 196 -0.99 18.18 -3.73
CA CYS A 196 -1.22 16.75 -3.90
C CYS A 196 -2.72 16.52 -4.13
N PRO A 197 -3.16 15.96 -5.28
CA PRO A 197 -4.57 15.73 -5.52
C PRO A 197 -5.09 14.70 -4.51
N THR A 198 -6.00 15.14 -3.65
CA THR A 198 -6.60 14.38 -2.54
C THR A 198 -7.59 13.31 -3.01
N LEU A 199 -7.48 12.84 -4.26
CA LEU A 199 -8.41 11.90 -4.88
C LEU A 199 -8.03 10.42 -4.71
N LEU A 200 -6.97 10.12 -3.97
CA LEU A 200 -6.50 8.76 -3.71
C LEU A 200 -7.35 7.98 -2.70
N SER A 201 -8.39 8.57 -2.10
CA SER A 201 -9.26 7.86 -1.13
C SER A 201 -10.05 6.72 -1.76
N ASN A 202 -10.36 6.80 -3.07
CA ASN A 202 -11.23 5.81 -3.69
C ASN A 202 -10.51 4.53 -4.11
N LEU A 203 -9.23 4.59 -4.46
CA LEU A 203 -8.45 3.37 -4.74
C LEU A 203 -8.09 2.62 -3.44
N ASN A 204 -7.86 3.39 -2.38
CA ASN A 204 -7.40 2.93 -1.06
C ASN A 204 -8.46 2.24 -0.17
N LEU A 205 -9.77 2.37 -0.45
CA LEU A 205 -10.81 1.97 0.51
C LEU A 205 -11.24 0.49 0.42
N CYS A 206 -10.98 -0.19 -0.69
CA CYS A 206 -11.51 -1.56 -0.90
C CYS A 206 -10.70 -2.67 -0.20
N VAL A 207 -9.44 -2.43 0.17
CA VAL A 207 -8.53 -3.52 0.55
C VAL A 207 -8.57 -3.84 2.05
N PHE A 208 -9.08 -2.92 2.88
CA PHE A 208 -9.17 -3.12 4.34
C PHE A 208 -10.57 -3.42 4.88
N GLN A 209 -11.60 -3.61 4.03
CA GLN A 209 -12.96 -3.95 4.49
C GLN A 209 -13.38 -5.41 4.28
N ARG A 210 -12.43 -6.35 4.21
CA ARG A 210 -12.77 -7.71 4.66
C ARG A 210 -12.84 -7.66 6.18
N LYS A 211 -14.07 -7.72 6.70
CA LYS A 211 -14.36 -7.86 8.13
C LYS A 211 -13.43 -8.91 8.76
N PRO A 212 -12.95 -8.74 10.01
CA PRO A 212 -12.43 -9.89 10.74
C PRO A 212 -13.54 -10.94 10.75
N GLU A 213 -13.27 -12.13 10.19
CA GLU A 213 -14.17 -13.27 10.33
C GLU A 213 -14.47 -13.43 11.83
N GLU A 214 -15.77 -13.40 12.17
CA GLU A 214 -16.26 -13.82 13.46
C GLU A 214 -15.68 -15.21 13.73
N SER A 215 -14.86 -15.28 14.78
CA SER A 215 -14.35 -16.54 15.28
C SER A 215 -15.54 -17.43 15.65
N PRO A 216 -15.54 -18.73 15.31
CA PRO A 216 -16.67 -19.59 15.60
C PRO A 216 -16.89 -19.65 17.12
N GLU A 217 -18.07 -19.22 17.55
CA GLU A 217 -18.55 -19.41 18.91
C GLU A 217 -18.46 -20.90 19.25
N LYS A 218 -17.60 -21.26 20.19
CA LYS A 218 -17.70 -22.56 20.84
C LYS A 218 -18.89 -22.50 21.77
N GLU A 219 -20.02 -23.06 21.32
CA GLU A 219 -21.12 -23.51 22.17
C GLU A 219 -20.58 -24.43 23.28
N GLY A 220 -20.31 -23.85 24.44
CA GLY A 220 -19.99 -24.57 25.66
C GLY A 220 -21.28 -25.02 26.34
N ILE A 221 -21.76 -26.20 25.95
CA ILE A 221 -22.86 -26.90 26.62
C ILE A 221 -22.52 -27.07 28.11
N VAL A 222 -23.38 -26.48 28.95
CA VAL A 222 -23.44 -26.60 30.40
C VAL A 222 -23.45 -28.08 30.82
N LYS A 223 -22.41 -28.54 31.55
CA LYS A 223 -22.46 -29.78 32.33
C LYS A 223 -21.98 -29.56 33.77
N LYS A 224 -22.99 -29.27 34.60
CA LYS A 224 -23.20 -29.70 35.99
C LYS A 224 -22.05 -30.50 36.60
N ALA A 225 -21.33 -29.87 37.54
CA ALA A 225 -20.41 -30.56 38.43
C ALA A 225 -21.17 -31.56 39.30
N LYS A 226 -20.77 -32.83 39.24
CA LYS A 226 -21.06 -33.82 40.27
C LYS A 226 -19.78 -34.61 40.49
N GLN A 227 -19.17 -34.37 41.64
CA GLN A 227 -18.10 -35.15 42.24
C GLN A 227 -18.74 -36.43 42.77
N ASP A 228 -18.27 -37.60 42.33
CA ASP A 228 -18.50 -38.86 43.02
C ASP A 228 -17.16 -39.59 43.09
N ASP A 229 -16.77 -39.90 44.32
CA ASP A 229 -15.55 -40.61 44.72
C ASP A 229 -15.59 -42.10 44.36
N ALA A 230 -14.40 -42.69 44.37
CA ALA A 230 -14.02 -44.06 44.06
C ALA A 230 -14.89 -45.19 44.66
N GLN A 231 -15.03 -46.30 43.93
CA GLN A 231 -14.48 -47.63 44.33
C GLN A 231 -14.79 -48.74 43.32
N GLU A 232 -13.73 -49.53 43.02
CA GLU A 232 -13.72 -51.00 42.89
C GLU A 232 -14.65 -51.71 41.87
N THR A 233 -14.10 -52.27 40.78
CA THR A 233 -13.45 -53.59 40.73
C THR A 233 -13.15 -54.01 39.29
N CYS A 234 -12.06 -54.75 39.16
CA CYS A 234 -11.49 -55.29 37.95
C CYS A 234 -12.11 -56.67 37.64
N ALA A 235 -12.52 -56.92 36.39
CA ALA A 235 -12.72 -58.28 35.88
C ALA A 235 -12.23 -58.37 34.44
N VAL A 236 -10.99 -58.84 34.32
CA VAL A 236 -10.34 -59.30 33.09
C VAL A 236 -10.81 -60.72 32.81
N GLN A 237 -11.38 -60.98 31.62
CA GLN A 237 -11.22 -62.27 30.93
C GLN A 237 -11.18 -62.04 29.40
N LYS A 238 -9.97 -62.07 28.85
CA LYS A 238 -9.70 -62.42 27.45
C LYS A 238 -9.40 -63.92 27.40
N ALA A 239 -10.06 -64.66 26.53
CA ALA A 239 -9.58 -65.96 26.06
C ALA A 239 -9.69 -65.97 24.53
N ASN A 240 -8.53 -65.98 23.88
CA ASN A 240 -8.32 -66.24 22.45
C ASN A 240 -8.44 -67.76 22.19
N GLY A 241 -8.73 -68.14 20.94
CA GLY A 241 -8.33 -69.46 20.44
C GLY A 241 -9.16 -70.01 19.30
N ASP A 242 -8.84 -69.59 18.08
CA ASP A 242 -9.20 -70.27 16.83
C ASP A 242 -8.59 -71.68 16.76
N THR A 243 -9.35 -72.68 16.30
CA THR A 243 -8.81 -73.80 15.52
C THR A 243 -9.86 -74.33 14.53
N ASN A 244 -9.54 -74.18 13.24
CA ASN A 244 -10.08 -74.96 12.12
C ASN A 244 -9.65 -76.43 12.21
N GLY A 245 -10.48 -77.37 11.72
CA GLY A 245 -10.04 -78.75 11.52
C GLY A 245 -11.14 -79.75 11.13
N ALA A 246 -11.29 -79.96 9.82
CA ALA A 246 -12.00 -81.02 9.12
C ALA A 246 -12.15 -82.39 9.84
N ARG A 247 -13.34 -82.98 9.79
CA ARG A 247 -13.72 -84.12 8.90
C ARG A 247 -15.17 -84.54 9.15
#